data_AF-A0A9N8MUP0-F1
#
_entry.id   AF-A0A9N8MUP0-F1
#
_cell.length_a   1.000
_cell.length_b   1.000
_cell.length_c   1.000
_cell.angle_alpha   90.00
_cell.angle_beta   90.00
_cell.angle_gamma   90.00
#
_symmetry.space_group_name_H-M   'P 1'
#
loop_
_entity.id
_entity.type
_entity.pdbx_description
1 polymer ?
#
loop_
_entity_poly.entity_id
_entity_poly.type
_entity_poly.pdbx_seq_one_letter_code
_entity_poly.pdbx_strand_id
1 'polypeptide(L)'
;MQSGQAMAEFLIAMTLVMSVLLLGIAMLGKFNDVRNRTLMGSRYVAWERIVWTDGDAKKNLVSDSSTTEGWSSTYGTPALAASKLDSELKNEVMQRVITGDWSTLSGSDRKQIQLSNSLPAMWNDYGGQPLLTSAGDVAVATSVGTDPASSQTRSALVPFSTVATGTGGQYTSKLSLPTRTLQSGTVSISIAQDSDVLKRLWHKDNLLAAFSGLTFSDTNVLMSNTWVPDGSDKNKAVFSQAVPAANVVMVQPYGYLGLQKYAPEISTLEFGRSKQDVVPVTRLSR
;
A
#
# COMPACT_ATOMS: atom_id res chain seq x y z
N MET A 1 -21.85 -31.62 59.54
CA MET A 1 -21.84 -30.27 58.94
C MET A 1 -20.74 -30.08 57.88
N GLN A 2 -19.76 -30.99 57.74
CA GLN A 2 -18.63 -30.85 56.82
C GLN A 2 -18.94 -31.15 55.33
N SER A 3 -19.92 -31.99 55.00
CA SER A 3 -20.23 -32.30 53.58
C SER A 3 -20.96 -31.17 52.83
N GLY A 4 -21.78 -30.37 53.51
CA GLY A 4 -22.46 -29.21 52.92
C GLY A 4 -21.50 -28.05 52.63
N GLN A 5 -20.46 -27.88 53.46
CA GLN A 5 -19.42 -26.89 53.26
C GLN A 5 -18.53 -27.25 52.05
N ALA A 6 -18.09 -28.51 51.94
CA ALA A 6 -17.28 -28.97 50.81
C ALA A 6 -18.00 -28.84 49.46
N MET A 7 -19.32 -29.10 49.43
CA MET A 7 -20.12 -28.92 48.22
C MET A 7 -20.30 -27.45 47.85
N ALA A 8 -20.46 -26.56 48.83
CA ALA A 8 -20.53 -25.11 48.61
C ALA A 8 -19.18 -24.55 48.13
N GLU A 9 -18.07 -24.94 48.74
CA GLU A 9 -16.72 -24.55 48.33
C GLU A 9 -16.40 -25.02 46.90
N PHE A 10 -16.79 -26.26 46.55
CA PHE A 10 -16.64 -26.77 45.19
C PHE A 10 -17.46 -25.97 44.18
N LEU A 11 -18.73 -25.66 44.49
CA LEU A 11 -19.58 -24.86 43.61
C LEU A 11 -19.03 -23.44 43.42
N ILE A 12 -18.53 -22.81 44.49
CA ILE A 12 -17.91 -21.48 44.43
C ILE A 12 -16.64 -21.54 43.58
N ALA A 13 -15.77 -22.51 43.80
CA ALA A 13 -14.54 -22.70 43.03
C ALA A 13 -14.83 -22.93 41.54
N MET A 14 -15.80 -23.80 41.23
CA MET A 14 -16.19 -24.09 39.84
C MET A 14 -16.78 -22.86 39.16
N THR A 15 -17.65 -22.12 39.84
CA THR A 15 -18.25 -20.89 39.30
C THR A 15 -17.19 -19.83 39.03
N LEU A 16 -16.22 -19.67 39.95
CA LEU A 16 -15.10 -18.75 39.79
C LEU A 16 -14.24 -19.11 38.57
N VAL A 17 -13.83 -20.37 38.46
CA VAL A 17 -13.00 -20.86 37.34
C VAL A 17 -13.72 -20.69 36.00
N MET A 18 -15.00 -21.08 35.91
CA MET A 18 -15.79 -20.94 34.69
C MET A 18 -15.99 -19.48 34.29
N SER A 19 -16.20 -18.58 35.27
CA SER A 19 -16.34 -17.14 35.02
C SER A 19 -15.05 -16.54 34.45
N VAL A 20 -13.90 -16.90 35.01
CA VAL A 20 -12.59 -16.45 34.52
C VAL A 20 -12.32 -16.97 33.12
N LEU A 21 -12.62 -18.24 32.84
CA LEU A 21 -12.46 -18.82 31.50
C LEU A 21 -13.35 -18.15 30.46
N LEU A 22 -14.61 -17.88 30.79
CA LEU A 22 -15.54 -17.22 29.89
C LEU A 22 -15.13 -15.78 29.58
N LEU A 23 -14.63 -15.05 30.58
CA LEU A 23 -13.98 -13.75 30.37
C LEU A 23 -12.74 -13.89 29.48
N GLY A 24 -11.88 -14.87 29.73
CA GLY A 24 -10.71 -15.12 28.87
C GLY A 24 -11.08 -15.31 27.39
N ILE A 25 -12.09 -16.14 27.09
CA ILE A 25 -12.57 -16.38 25.73
C ILE A 25 -13.14 -15.11 25.10
N ALA A 26 -13.94 -14.34 25.84
CA ALA A 26 -14.48 -13.08 25.35
C ALA A 26 -13.37 -12.05 25.04
N MET A 27 -12.31 -11.97 25.85
CA MET A 27 -11.14 -11.11 25.57
C MET A 27 -10.41 -11.56 24.32
N LEU A 28 -10.21 -12.86 24.13
CA LEU A 28 -9.59 -13.38 22.92
C LEU A 28 -10.37 -12.98 21.66
N GLY A 29 -11.71 -12.99 21.72
CA GLY A 29 -12.56 -12.48 20.64
C GLY A 29 -12.31 -11.00 20.34
N LYS A 30 -12.21 -10.16 21.38
CA LYS A 30 -11.91 -8.73 21.23
C LYS A 30 -10.52 -8.48 20.62
N PHE A 31 -9.52 -9.20 21.09
CA PHE A 31 -8.15 -9.13 20.55
C PHE A 31 -8.05 -9.65 19.12
N ASN A 32 -8.81 -10.70 18.78
CA ASN A 32 -8.88 -11.20 17.42
C ASN A 32 -9.44 -10.15 16.45
N ASP A 33 -10.46 -9.38 16.86
CA ASP A 33 -10.98 -8.29 16.04
C ASP A 33 -9.96 -7.16 15.82
N VAL A 34 -9.22 -6.78 16.87
CA VAL A 34 -8.13 -5.80 16.75
C VAL A 34 -7.05 -6.29 15.79
N ARG A 35 -6.65 -7.56 15.90
CA ARG A 35 -5.70 -8.20 14.98
C ARG A 35 -6.23 -8.22 13.54
N ASN A 36 -7.51 -8.56 13.34
CA ASN A 36 -8.12 -8.57 12.02
C ASN A 36 -8.19 -7.17 11.39
N ARG A 37 -8.54 -6.14 12.16
CA ARG A 37 -8.50 -4.73 11.70
C ARG A 37 -7.09 -4.24 11.42
N THR A 38 -6.09 -4.69 12.19
CA THR A 38 -4.67 -4.43 11.92
C THR A 38 -4.26 -5.03 10.58
N LEU A 39 -4.64 -6.28 10.32
CA LEU A 39 -4.40 -6.96 9.05
C LEU A 39 -5.13 -6.28 7.88
N MET A 40 -6.41 -5.93 8.04
CA MET A 40 -7.15 -5.19 7.00
C MET A 40 -6.53 -3.82 6.74
N GLY A 41 -6.05 -3.14 7.78
CA GLY A 41 -5.33 -1.88 7.67
C GLY A 41 -4.03 -2.02 6.87
N SER A 42 -3.22 -3.05 7.13
CA SER A 42 -1.98 -3.27 6.39
C SER A 42 -2.24 -3.58 4.90
N ARG A 43 -3.29 -4.34 4.60
CA ARG A 43 -3.74 -4.56 3.21
C ARG A 43 -4.18 -3.27 2.53
N TYR A 44 -4.96 -2.45 3.23
CA TYR A 44 -5.42 -1.16 2.75
C TYR A 44 -4.24 -0.23 2.44
N VAL A 45 -3.30 -0.08 3.38
CA VAL A 45 -2.11 0.76 3.21
C VAL A 45 -1.23 0.28 2.05
N ALA A 46 -1.01 -1.03 1.93
CA ALA A 46 -0.24 -1.58 0.83
C ALA A 46 -0.91 -1.30 -0.54
N TRP A 47 -2.25 -1.40 -0.61
CA TRP A 47 -3.01 -1.06 -1.81
C TRP A 47 -2.93 0.44 -2.14
N GLU A 48 -3.09 1.30 -1.14
CA GLU A 48 -2.99 2.75 -1.31
C GLU A 48 -1.64 3.16 -1.89
N ARG A 49 -0.55 2.45 -1.58
CA ARG A 49 0.78 2.70 -2.16
C ARG A 49 0.94 2.28 -3.61
N ILE A 50 0.04 1.45 -4.14
CA ILE A 50 -0.01 1.15 -5.58
C ILE A 50 -0.69 2.30 -6.33
N VAL A 51 -1.73 2.87 -5.72
CA VAL A 51 -2.56 3.90 -6.36
C VAL A 51 -2.01 5.29 -6.11
N TRP A 52 -1.35 5.54 -4.99
CA TRP A 52 -0.83 6.86 -4.63
C TRP A 52 0.67 6.78 -4.40
N THR A 53 1.38 7.70 -5.04
CA THR A 53 2.82 7.83 -4.86
C THR A 53 3.17 8.23 -3.43
N ASP A 54 4.35 7.84 -2.97
CA ASP A 54 4.86 8.27 -1.68
C ASP A 54 5.46 9.67 -1.78
N GLY A 55 4.74 10.66 -1.25
CA GLY A 55 5.14 12.06 -1.22
C GLY A 55 6.09 12.40 -0.07
N ASP A 56 6.54 11.43 0.73
CA ASP A 56 7.42 11.72 1.86
C ASP A 56 8.84 12.09 1.39
N ALA A 57 9.13 13.39 1.46
CA ALA A 57 10.44 13.93 1.13
C ALA A 57 11.60 13.27 1.90
N LYS A 58 11.35 12.72 3.11
CA LYS A 58 12.37 12.03 3.90
C LYS A 58 12.80 10.70 3.28
N LYS A 59 11.91 10.04 2.54
CA LYS A 59 12.20 8.78 1.85
C LYS A 59 12.94 9.01 0.53
N ASN A 60 12.85 10.21 -0.04
CA ASN A 60 13.54 10.66 -1.24
C ASN A 60 13.43 9.68 -2.44
N LEU A 61 12.27 9.05 -2.60
CA LEU A 61 12.06 8.05 -3.67
C LEU A 61 12.14 8.66 -5.07
N VAL A 62 11.77 9.94 -5.21
CA VAL A 62 11.84 10.71 -6.47
C VAL A 62 13.26 10.77 -7.06
N SER A 63 14.30 10.66 -6.23
CA SER A 63 15.70 10.64 -6.68
C SER A 63 16.19 9.25 -7.11
N ASP A 64 15.43 8.19 -6.86
CA ASP A 64 15.79 6.81 -7.19
C ASP A 64 14.97 6.33 -8.40
N SER A 65 15.59 6.31 -9.58
CA SER A 65 14.97 5.88 -10.84
C SER A 65 14.52 4.41 -10.84
N SER A 66 14.96 3.60 -9.87
CA SER A 66 14.48 2.22 -9.73
C SER A 66 13.11 2.12 -9.05
N THR A 67 12.61 3.21 -8.46
CA THR A 67 11.26 3.30 -7.86
C THR A 67 10.24 3.88 -8.85
N THR A 68 8.95 3.69 -8.56
CA THR A 68 7.86 4.28 -9.35
C THR A 68 7.92 5.81 -9.32
N GLU A 69 8.25 6.40 -8.18
CA GLU A 69 8.37 7.85 -7.99
C GLU A 69 9.50 8.43 -8.84
N GLY A 70 10.70 7.84 -8.79
CA GLY A 70 11.84 8.31 -9.57
C GLY A 70 11.69 8.07 -11.07
N TRP A 71 11.01 7.01 -11.49
CA TRP A 71 10.67 6.84 -12.89
C TRP A 71 9.61 7.86 -13.36
N SER A 72 8.60 8.10 -12.52
CA SER A 72 7.56 9.09 -12.81
C SER A 72 8.13 10.52 -12.83
N SER A 73 9.17 10.83 -12.07
CA SER A 73 9.83 12.14 -12.15
C SER A 73 10.43 12.42 -13.53
N THR A 74 10.84 11.36 -14.24
CA THR A 74 11.42 11.44 -15.59
C THR A 74 10.36 11.43 -16.70
N TYR A 75 9.38 10.52 -16.63
CA TYR A 75 8.47 10.26 -17.74
C TYR A 75 7.04 10.73 -17.50
N GLY A 76 6.66 11.07 -16.27
CA GLY A 76 5.26 11.26 -15.88
C GLY A 76 5.05 12.08 -14.63
N THR A 77 5.63 13.27 -14.56
CA THR A 77 5.58 14.16 -13.39
C THR A 77 4.18 14.41 -12.83
N PRO A 78 3.09 14.51 -13.63
CA PRO A 78 1.74 14.62 -13.09
C PRO A 78 1.33 13.50 -12.12
N ALA A 79 1.88 12.28 -12.28
CA ALA A 79 1.65 11.17 -11.36
C ALA A 79 2.05 11.49 -9.92
N LEU A 80 3.09 12.32 -9.75
CA LEU A 80 3.62 12.72 -8.44
C LEU A 80 2.69 13.70 -7.71
N ALA A 81 1.78 14.37 -8.43
CA ALA A 81 0.76 15.21 -7.81
C ALA A 81 -0.30 14.38 -7.07
N ALA A 82 -0.49 13.13 -7.48
CA ALA A 82 -1.32 12.15 -6.78
C ALA A 82 -0.46 11.39 -5.75
N SER A 83 -0.22 12.04 -4.61
CA SER A 83 0.57 11.48 -3.50
C SER A 83 -0.18 11.49 -2.18
N LYS A 84 0.26 10.61 -1.27
CA LYS A 84 -0.17 10.56 0.13
C LYS A 84 1.01 10.31 1.06
N LEU A 85 1.00 10.91 2.24
CA LEU A 85 1.97 10.64 3.31
C LEU A 85 1.53 9.48 4.21
N ASP A 86 2.46 8.86 4.92
CA ASP A 86 2.15 7.81 5.91
C ASP A 86 1.22 8.32 7.01
N SER A 87 1.34 9.60 7.39
CA SER A 87 0.44 10.26 8.33
C SER A 87 -0.99 10.40 7.80
N GLU A 88 -1.15 10.66 6.50
CA GLU A 88 -2.45 10.71 5.85
C GLU A 88 -3.08 9.30 5.76
N LEU A 89 -2.28 8.29 5.43
CA LEU A 89 -2.73 6.89 5.42
C LEU A 89 -3.10 6.40 6.82
N LYS A 90 -2.35 6.81 7.86
CA LYS A 90 -2.72 6.57 9.26
C LYS A 90 -4.11 7.14 9.57
N ASN A 91 -4.37 8.38 9.18
CA ASN A 91 -5.67 9.01 9.39
C ASN A 91 -6.78 8.26 8.67
N GLU A 92 -6.56 7.85 7.41
CA GLU A 92 -7.52 7.03 6.68
C GLU A 92 -7.75 5.65 7.34
N VAL A 93 -6.72 4.96 7.82
CA VAL A 93 -6.88 3.69 8.56
C VAL A 93 -7.74 3.90 9.81
N MET A 94 -7.49 4.97 10.58
CA MET A 94 -8.27 5.29 11.77
C MET A 94 -9.75 5.54 11.44
N GLN A 95 -10.05 6.26 10.34
CA GLN A 95 -11.42 6.63 9.97
C GLN A 95 -12.18 5.55 9.18
N ARG A 96 -11.46 4.67 8.46
CA ARG A 96 -12.08 3.73 7.50
C ARG A 96 -12.02 2.27 7.93
N VAL A 97 -11.00 1.89 8.70
CA VAL A 97 -10.74 0.49 9.07
C VAL A 97 -11.01 0.25 10.55
N ILE A 98 -10.66 1.22 11.41
CA ILE A 98 -10.79 1.09 12.87
C ILE A 98 -12.19 1.50 13.35
N THR A 99 -12.93 2.31 12.59
CA THR A 99 -14.28 2.76 12.98
C THR A 99 -15.30 1.62 12.98
N GLY A 100 -16.26 1.70 13.90
CA GLY A 100 -17.34 0.72 14.07
C GLY A 100 -18.52 0.92 13.11
N ASP A 101 -18.55 2.03 12.38
CA ASP A 101 -19.74 2.47 11.67
C ASP A 101 -19.55 2.49 10.15
N TRP A 102 -20.67 2.39 9.44
CA TRP A 102 -20.79 2.59 7.98
C TRP A 102 -20.59 4.06 7.57
N SER A 103 -19.71 4.78 8.25
CA SER A 103 -19.41 6.18 7.94
C SER A 103 -19.00 6.30 6.48
N THR A 104 -19.64 7.22 5.75
CA THR A 104 -19.35 7.41 4.34
C THR A 104 -17.89 7.77 4.15
N LEU A 105 -17.19 6.96 3.35
CA LEU A 105 -15.79 7.21 3.01
C LEU A 105 -15.67 8.57 2.32
N SER A 106 -14.74 9.40 2.79
CA SER A 106 -14.55 10.74 2.25
C SER A 106 -13.08 11.03 1.98
N GLY A 107 -12.81 11.89 0.99
CA GLY A 107 -11.46 12.41 0.78
C GLY A 107 -10.95 13.29 1.92
N SER A 108 -11.79 13.63 2.90
CA SER A 108 -11.41 14.39 4.10
C SER A 108 -10.84 13.51 5.21
N ASP A 109 -11.04 12.19 5.15
CA ASP A 109 -10.59 11.22 6.17
C ASP A 109 -9.08 11.31 6.40
N ARG A 110 -8.30 11.56 5.34
CA ARG A 110 -6.85 11.78 5.42
C ARG A 110 -6.42 12.97 6.29
N LYS A 111 -7.32 13.92 6.55
CA LYS A 111 -7.07 15.10 7.40
C LYS A 111 -7.53 14.90 8.85
N GLN A 112 -8.21 13.79 9.16
CA GLN A 112 -8.75 13.52 10.49
C GLN A 112 -7.68 12.88 11.39
N ILE A 113 -7.04 13.72 12.21
CA ILE A 113 -5.94 13.30 13.08
C ILE A 113 -6.39 12.67 14.41
N GLN A 114 -7.68 12.80 14.75
CA GLN A 114 -8.26 12.26 15.97
C GLN A 114 -8.83 10.87 15.73
N LEU A 115 -8.90 10.06 16.79
CA LEU A 115 -9.69 8.82 16.75
C LEU A 115 -11.16 9.16 16.47
N SER A 116 -11.84 8.26 15.75
CA SER A 116 -13.29 8.38 15.62
C SER A 116 -13.96 8.23 16.98
N ASN A 117 -15.02 9.01 17.19
CA ASN A 117 -15.89 8.88 18.36
C ASN A 117 -16.70 7.58 18.36
N SER A 118 -16.74 6.85 17.24
CA SER A 118 -17.45 5.57 17.09
C SER A 118 -16.51 4.39 16.92
N LEU A 119 -15.80 4.05 18.00
CA LEU A 119 -15.07 2.79 18.05
C LEU A 119 -16.05 1.61 18.16
N PRO A 120 -15.68 0.42 17.65
CA PRO A 120 -16.51 -0.77 17.76
C PRO A 120 -16.79 -1.11 19.23
N ALA A 121 -18.01 -1.51 19.58
CA ALA A 121 -18.35 -1.87 20.97
C ALA A 121 -17.45 -2.99 21.53
N MET A 122 -16.94 -3.87 20.65
CA MET A 122 -15.98 -4.91 21.01
C MET A 122 -14.61 -4.36 21.48
N TRP A 123 -14.29 -3.10 21.18
CA TRP A 123 -13.06 -2.42 21.58
C TRP A 123 -13.15 -1.74 22.94
N ASN A 124 -14.17 -2.02 23.74
CA ASN A 124 -14.21 -1.62 25.15
C ASN A 124 -13.81 -2.80 26.06
N ASP A 125 -13.15 -2.52 27.17
CA ASP A 125 -12.93 -3.51 28.23
C ASP A 125 -14.24 -3.85 28.97
N TYR A 126 -14.21 -4.78 29.91
CA TYR A 126 -15.39 -5.15 30.71
C TYR A 126 -15.89 -4.03 31.62
N GLY A 127 -15.06 -3.04 31.92
CA GLY A 127 -15.43 -1.83 32.64
C GLY A 127 -16.05 -0.76 31.74
N GLY A 128 -16.19 -1.03 30.44
CA GLY A 128 -16.72 -0.10 29.44
C GLY A 128 -15.71 0.94 28.97
N GLN A 129 -14.44 0.85 29.35
CA GLN A 129 -13.40 1.79 28.93
C GLN A 129 -12.83 1.37 27.57
N PRO A 130 -12.51 2.31 26.66
CA PRO A 130 -11.96 1.97 25.36
C PRO A 130 -10.57 1.35 25.49
N LEU A 131 -10.33 0.26 24.75
CA LEU A 131 -9.03 -0.40 24.62
C LEU A 131 -8.08 0.44 23.77
N LEU A 132 -8.56 1.21 22.79
CA LEU A 132 -7.75 2.16 22.03
C LEU A 132 -8.10 3.59 22.50
N THR A 133 -7.16 4.26 23.15
CA THR A 133 -7.41 5.56 23.80
C THR A 133 -6.79 6.73 23.04
N SER A 134 -5.69 6.51 22.31
CA SER A 134 -4.97 7.57 21.60
C SER A 134 -4.77 7.26 20.12
N ALA A 135 -4.88 8.30 19.29
CA ALA A 135 -4.44 8.22 17.90
C ALA A 135 -2.94 7.88 17.81
N GLY A 136 -2.15 8.21 18.84
CA GLY A 136 -0.73 7.86 18.94
C GLY A 136 -0.47 6.36 18.99
N ASP A 137 -1.44 5.57 19.44
CA ASP A 137 -1.31 4.11 19.56
C ASP A 137 -1.44 3.38 18.21
N VAL A 138 -1.86 4.10 17.17
CA VAL A 138 -1.90 3.64 15.79
C VAL A 138 -0.67 4.16 15.05
N ALA A 139 0.11 3.26 14.48
CA ALA A 139 1.24 3.59 13.62
C ALA A 139 1.04 2.98 12.23
N VAL A 140 1.38 3.76 11.20
CA VAL A 140 1.42 3.32 9.81
C VAL A 140 2.79 3.67 9.25
N ALA A 141 3.38 2.73 8.52
CA ALA A 141 4.62 2.92 7.80
C ALA A 141 4.53 2.24 6.44
N THR A 142 5.12 2.87 5.41
CA THR A 142 5.24 2.24 4.09
C THR A 142 6.68 2.23 3.62
N SER A 143 7.01 1.24 2.79
CA SER A 143 8.33 1.11 2.20
C SER A 143 8.26 0.49 0.82
N VAL A 144 9.29 0.77 0.01
CA VAL A 144 9.47 0.18 -1.31
C VAL A 144 10.68 -0.75 -1.31
N GLY A 145 10.45 -2.00 -1.68
CA GLY A 145 11.45 -3.06 -1.77
C GLY A 145 11.85 -3.36 -3.22
N THR A 146 13.00 -4.02 -3.38
CA THR A 146 13.38 -4.61 -4.67
C THR A 146 12.41 -5.70 -5.07
N ASP A 147 12.15 -5.85 -6.36
CA ASP A 147 11.40 -6.99 -6.87
C ASP A 147 12.00 -8.32 -6.38
N PRO A 148 11.19 -9.39 -6.24
CA PRO A 148 11.69 -10.71 -5.89
C PRO A 148 12.79 -11.16 -6.86
N ALA A 149 13.73 -11.99 -6.41
CA ALA A 149 14.82 -12.48 -7.26
C ALA A 149 14.33 -13.26 -8.49
N SER A 150 13.12 -13.83 -8.42
CA SER A 150 12.44 -14.49 -9.55
C SER A 150 11.82 -13.52 -10.57
N SER A 151 11.79 -12.22 -10.26
CA SER A 151 11.26 -11.19 -11.15
C SER A 151 12.18 -10.96 -12.34
N GLN A 152 11.58 -10.95 -13.53
CA GLN A 152 12.28 -10.69 -14.79
C GLN A 152 12.32 -9.19 -15.14
N THR A 153 11.86 -8.29 -14.26
CA THR A 153 11.84 -6.83 -14.54
C THR A 153 13.23 -6.30 -14.90
N ARG A 154 14.29 -6.84 -14.29
CA ARG A 154 15.68 -6.46 -14.60
C ARG A 154 16.11 -6.89 -16.01
N SER A 155 15.53 -7.95 -16.55
CA SER A 155 15.80 -8.41 -17.92
C SER A 155 15.28 -7.39 -18.94
N ALA A 156 14.23 -6.64 -18.64
CA ALA A 156 13.75 -5.55 -19.48
C ALA A 156 14.72 -4.34 -19.51
N LEU A 157 15.55 -4.18 -18.48
CA LEU A 157 16.58 -3.14 -18.44
C LEU A 157 17.83 -3.50 -19.26
N VAL A 158 17.98 -4.77 -19.66
CA VAL A 158 19.11 -5.21 -20.48
C VAL A 158 18.98 -4.56 -21.85
N PRO A 159 20.02 -3.85 -22.33
CA PRO A 159 19.99 -3.32 -23.67
C PRO A 159 19.81 -4.42 -24.72
N PHE A 160 18.87 -4.25 -25.62
CA PHE A 160 18.60 -5.24 -26.66
C PHE A 160 19.37 -4.98 -27.96
N SER A 161 19.83 -3.74 -28.19
CA SER A 161 20.71 -3.43 -29.33
C SER A 161 21.35 -2.05 -29.17
N THR A 162 22.46 -1.82 -29.87
CA THR A 162 23.00 -0.49 -30.11
C THR A 162 22.85 -0.17 -31.59
N VAL A 163 22.19 0.94 -31.89
CA VAL A 163 21.89 1.37 -33.26
C VAL A 163 22.54 2.72 -33.55
N ALA A 164 22.98 2.91 -34.79
CA ALA A 164 23.44 4.23 -35.24
C ALA A 164 22.23 5.19 -35.27
N THR A 165 22.42 6.39 -34.77
CA THR A 165 21.40 7.44 -34.84
C THR A 165 21.49 8.13 -36.19
N GLY A 166 20.39 8.74 -36.63
CA GLY A 166 20.37 9.59 -37.82
C GLY A 166 21.30 10.80 -37.70
N THR A 167 21.75 11.15 -36.50
CA THR A 167 22.72 12.23 -36.24
C THR A 167 24.18 11.75 -36.20
N GLY A 168 24.46 10.48 -36.53
CA GLY A 168 25.81 9.92 -36.58
C GLY A 168 26.37 9.43 -35.23
N GLY A 169 25.55 9.42 -34.17
CA GLY A 169 25.89 8.84 -32.88
C GLY A 169 25.49 7.37 -32.75
N GLN A 170 25.65 6.82 -31.56
CA GLN A 170 25.10 5.51 -31.19
C GLN A 170 24.04 5.67 -30.11
N TYR A 171 22.98 4.88 -30.21
CA TYR A 171 21.93 4.79 -29.21
C TYR A 171 21.77 3.34 -28.76
N THR A 172 21.96 3.12 -27.47
CA THR A 172 21.76 1.83 -26.82
C THR A 172 20.32 1.73 -26.33
N SER A 173 19.55 0.88 -27.00
CA SER A 173 18.12 0.73 -26.76
C SER A 173 17.85 -0.18 -25.58
N LYS A 174 17.15 0.34 -24.57
CA LYS A 174 16.73 -0.39 -23.36
C LYS A 174 15.36 0.10 -22.92
N LEU A 175 14.52 -0.75 -22.34
CA LEU A 175 13.31 -0.28 -21.69
C LEU A 175 13.69 0.36 -20.34
N SER A 176 13.16 1.53 -20.05
CA SER A 176 13.30 2.16 -18.74
C SER A 176 12.09 1.81 -17.90
N LEU A 177 12.27 0.97 -16.88
CA LEU A 177 11.21 0.52 -15.97
C LEU A 177 11.74 0.52 -14.52
N PRO A 178 10.91 0.84 -13.53
CA PRO A 178 11.21 0.59 -12.12
C PRO A 178 11.48 -0.88 -11.86
N THR A 179 12.37 -1.14 -10.91
CA THR A 179 12.75 -2.49 -10.45
C THR A 179 12.64 -2.66 -8.94
N ARG A 180 12.16 -1.62 -8.26
CA ARG A 180 11.73 -1.63 -6.87
C ARG A 180 10.23 -1.37 -6.85
N THR A 181 9.46 -2.43 -7.06
CA THR A 181 7.99 -2.34 -7.20
C THR A 181 7.23 -3.06 -6.09
N LEU A 182 7.93 -3.66 -5.12
CA LEU A 182 7.33 -4.22 -3.92
C LEU A 182 6.92 -3.09 -2.97
N GLN A 183 5.63 -2.78 -2.96
CA GLN A 183 5.04 -1.82 -2.04
C GLN A 183 4.62 -2.53 -0.75
N SER A 184 5.14 -2.07 0.37
CA SER A 184 4.83 -2.62 1.70
C SER A 184 4.03 -1.61 2.52
N GLY A 185 2.97 -2.08 3.17
CA GLY A 185 2.20 -1.33 4.15
C GLY A 185 2.22 -2.04 5.49
N THR A 186 2.73 -1.38 6.52
CA THR A 186 2.74 -1.86 7.89
C THR A 186 1.76 -1.04 8.73
N VAL A 187 0.90 -1.72 9.47
CA VAL A 187 0.01 -1.10 10.46
C VAL A 187 0.28 -1.76 11.81
N SER A 188 0.42 -0.92 12.84
CA SER A 188 0.54 -1.35 14.22
C SER A 188 -0.51 -0.65 15.07
N ILE A 189 -1.22 -1.43 15.90
CA ILE A 189 -2.23 -0.91 16.82
C ILE A 189 -1.88 -1.40 18.22
N SER A 190 -1.61 -0.46 19.11
CA SER A 190 -1.42 -0.71 20.53
C SER A 190 -2.75 -0.51 21.25
N ILE A 191 -3.12 -1.46 22.10
CA ILE A 191 -4.37 -1.42 22.86
C ILE A 191 -4.11 -1.71 24.34
N ALA A 192 -5.03 -1.22 25.16
CA ALA A 192 -5.17 -1.47 26.57
C ALA A 192 -3.94 -1.12 27.42
N GLN A 193 -3.10 -0.20 26.92
CA GLN A 193 -1.92 0.33 27.62
C GLN A 193 -2.30 0.85 29.02
N ASP A 194 -3.46 1.50 29.11
CA ASP A 194 -3.97 2.13 30.33
C ASP A 194 -5.18 1.40 30.95
N SER A 195 -5.47 0.15 30.57
CA SER A 195 -6.64 -0.57 31.12
C SER A 195 -6.39 -1.06 32.55
N ASP A 196 -6.99 -0.38 33.52
CA ASP A 196 -6.99 -0.79 34.94
C ASP A 196 -7.68 -2.14 35.16
N VAL A 197 -8.72 -2.44 34.37
CA VAL A 197 -9.46 -3.70 34.47
C VAL A 197 -8.54 -4.88 34.12
N LEU A 198 -7.80 -4.78 33.01
CA LEU A 198 -6.88 -5.84 32.59
C LEU A 198 -5.65 -5.94 33.50
N LYS A 199 -5.16 -4.82 34.04
CA LYS A 199 -4.13 -4.81 35.08
C LYS A 199 -4.56 -5.52 36.37
N ARG A 200 -5.85 -5.44 36.73
CA ARG A 200 -6.41 -6.19 37.88
C ARG A 200 -6.55 -7.68 37.58
N LEU A 201 -7.00 -8.04 36.37
CA LEU A 201 -7.19 -9.44 35.98
C LEU A 201 -5.86 -10.17 35.78
N TRP A 202 -4.87 -9.49 35.18
CA TRP A 202 -3.48 -9.94 35.00
C TRP A 202 -2.52 -9.04 35.77
N HIS A 203 -2.63 -9.11 37.09
CA HIS A 203 -1.72 -8.43 38.00
C HIS A 203 -0.31 -9.03 37.94
N LYS A 204 0.68 -8.24 38.34
CA LYS A 204 2.05 -8.74 38.52
C LYS A 204 2.06 -9.77 39.64
N ASP A 205 2.62 -10.95 39.35
CA ASP A 205 2.98 -11.93 40.36
C ASP A 205 4.48 -12.26 40.27
N ASN A 206 4.92 -13.34 40.91
CA ASN A 206 6.34 -13.74 40.89
C ASN A 206 6.79 -14.34 39.54
N LEU A 207 5.86 -14.67 38.64
CA LEU A 207 6.09 -15.37 37.37
C LEU A 207 5.75 -14.51 36.15
N LEU A 208 4.85 -13.54 36.27
CA LEU A 208 4.32 -12.72 35.19
C LEU A 208 4.43 -11.24 35.52
N ALA A 209 4.88 -10.46 34.53
CA ALA A 209 4.83 -9.00 34.62
C ALA A 209 3.38 -8.49 34.64
N ALA A 210 3.16 -7.31 35.22
CA ALA A 210 1.87 -6.64 35.11
C ALA A 210 1.51 -6.45 33.64
N PHE A 211 0.23 -6.64 33.32
CA PHE A 211 -0.28 -6.33 32.00
C PHE A 211 -0.02 -4.84 31.64
N SER A 212 0.59 -4.61 30.48
CA SER A 212 0.98 -3.28 29.99
C SER A 212 0.40 -2.98 28.60
N GLY A 213 -0.64 -3.70 28.21
CA GLY A 213 -1.23 -3.61 26.88
C GLY A 213 -0.68 -4.65 25.91
N LEU A 214 -1.20 -4.60 24.68
CA LEU A 214 -0.81 -5.46 23.58
C LEU A 214 -0.62 -4.62 22.33
N THR A 215 0.36 -4.96 21.51
CA THR A 215 0.56 -4.36 20.20
C THR A 215 0.42 -5.44 19.13
N PHE A 216 -0.53 -5.23 18.23
CA PHE A 216 -0.65 -6.05 17.02
C PHE A 216 0.03 -5.29 15.89
N SER A 217 0.84 -6.01 15.09
CA SER A 217 1.51 -5.43 13.92
C SER A 217 1.41 -6.38 12.74
N ASP A 218 0.94 -5.86 11.61
CA ASP A 218 0.86 -6.59 10.35
C ASP A 218 1.52 -5.80 9.23
N THR A 219 2.21 -6.52 8.37
CA THR A 219 2.79 -6.00 7.13
C THR A 219 2.20 -6.77 5.97
N ASN A 220 1.65 -6.05 4.99
CA ASN A 220 1.31 -6.63 3.70
C ASN A 220 2.21 -6.06 2.61
N VAL A 221 2.54 -6.90 1.63
CA VAL A 221 3.41 -6.54 0.51
C VAL A 221 2.70 -6.88 -0.79
N LEU A 222 2.65 -5.93 -1.71
CA LEU A 222 2.11 -6.10 -3.03
C LEU A 222 3.17 -5.74 -4.06
N MET A 223 3.31 -6.57 -5.08
CA MET A 223 4.10 -6.22 -6.26
C MET A 223 3.21 -5.43 -7.21
N SER A 224 3.69 -4.26 -7.65
CA SER A 224 2.98 -3.40 -8.59
C SER A 224 3.71 -3.33 -9.92
N ASN A 225 2.98 -3.07 -11.00
CA ASN A 225 3.59 -2.53 -12.21
C ASN A 225 3.50 -1.01 -12.15
N THR A 226 4.34 -0.31 -12.91
CA THR A 226 4.24 1.15 -13.06
C THR A 226 2.86 1.55 -13.55
N TRP A 227 2.03 1.98 -12.60
CA TRP A 227 0.71 2.51 -12.87
C TRP A 227 0.72 3.97 -12.44
N VAL A 228 0.30 4.84 -13.34
CA VAL A 228 0.10 6.25 -13.03
C VAL A 228 -1.40 6.41 -12.73
N PRO A 229 -1.80 6.94 -11.56
CA PRO A 229 -3.19 6.92 -11.06
C PRO A 229 -4.14 7.90 -11.76
N ASP A 230 -3.86 8.20 -13.01
CA ASP A 230 -4.15 9.49 -13.60
C ASP A 230 -4.92 9.32 -14.93
N GLY A 231 -5.45 8.12 -15.16
CA GLY A 231 -6.29 7.76 -16.31
C GLY A 231 -5.50 7.34 -17.56
N SER A 232 -6.21 6.85 -18.58
CA SER A 232 -5.60 6.30 -19.80
C SER A 232 -4.77 7.32 -20.59
N ASP A 233 -5.23 8.56 -20.66
CA ASP A 233 -4.59 9.60 -21.48
C ASP A 233 -3.26 10.04 -20.88
N LYS A 234 -3.20 10.22 -19.56
CA LYS A 234 -1.95 10.52 -18.87
C LYS A 234 -1.01 9.33 -18.92
N ASN A 235 -1.49 8.11 -18.70
CA ASN A 235 -0.67 6.90 -18.90
C ASN A 235 -0.08 6.85 -20.33
N LYS A 236 -0.88 7.12 -21.36
CA LYS A 236 -0.40 7.18 -22.75
C LYS A 236 0.67 8.25 -22.95
N ALA A 237 0.48 9.45 -22.40
CA ALA A 237 1.48 10.51 -22.47
C ALA A 237 2.81 10.06 -21.83
N VAL A 238 2.75 9.43 -20.66
CA VAL A 238 3.93 8.91 -19.95
C VAL A 238 4.63 7.82 -20.75
N PHE A 239 3.90 6.79 -21.19
CA PHE A 239 4.50 5.69 -21.95
C PHE A 239 5.05 6.13 -23.31
N SER A 240 4.46 7.16 -23.93
CA SER A 240 4.99 7.72 -25.18
C SER A 240 6.41 8.28 -25.03
N GLN A 241 6.76 8.81 -23.85
CA GLN A 241 8.10 9.33 -23.55
C GLN A 241 9.05 8.22 -23.05
N ALA A 242 8.52 7.20 -22.37
CA ALA A 242 9.31 6.09 -21.85
C ALA A 242 9.78 5.10 -22.93
N VAL A 243 9.20 5.15 -24.14
CA VAL A 243 9.61 4.30 -25.27
C VAL A 243 11.01 4.73 -25.75
N PRO A 244 11.95 3.79 -25.95
CA PRO A 244 13.34 4.14 -26.32
C PRO A 244 13.44 4.99 -27.58
N ALA A 245 12.67 4.63 -28.60
CA ALA A 245 12.66 5.32 -29.88
C ALA A 245 12.11 6.76 -29.82
N ALA A 246 11.40 7.15 -28.76
CA ALA A 246 10.95 8.54 -28.57
C ALA A 246 12.11 9.48 -28.22
N ASN A 247 13.22 8.94 -27.73
CA ASN A 247 14.34 9.71 -27.21
C ASN A 247 15.52 9.81 -28.21
N VAL A 248 15.34 9.34 -29.44
CA VAL A 248 16.41 9.32 -30.45
C VAL A 248 15.86 9.47 -31.86
N VAL A 249 16.57 10.25 -32.68
CA VAL A 249 16.32 10.30 -34.13
C VAL A 249 16.97 9.07 -34.76
N MET A 250 16.17 8.05 -35.08
CA MET A 250 16.66 6.83 -35.73
C MET A 250 16.96 7.04 -37.22
N VAL A 251 16.09 7.76 -37.93
CA VAL A 251 16.22 8.06 -39.36
C VAL A 251 16.02 9.55 -39.56
N GLN A 252 16.94 10.18 -40.31
CA GLN A 252 16.82 11.60 -40.62
C GLN A 252 15.63 11.86 -41.56
N PRO A 253 14.72 12.80 -41.22
CA PRO A 253 13.57 13.13 -42.05
C PRO A 253 13.91 13.43 -43.51
N TYR A 254 14.98 14.18 -43.77
CA TYR A 254 15.38 14.55 -45.12
C TYR A 254 15.78 13.34 -45.99
N GLY A 255 16.28 12.26 -45.38
CA GLY A 255 16.73 11.07 -46.09
C GLY A 255 15.59 10.26 -46.69
N TYR A 256 14.49 10.11 -45.95
CA TYR A 256 13.33 9.33 -46.43
C TYR A 256 12.26 10.19 -47.10
N LEU A 257 12.08 11.45 -46.69
CA LEU A 257 11.09 12.34 -47.32
C LEU A 257 11.39 12.60 -48.81
N GLY A 258 12.67 12.53 -49.23
CA GLY A 258 13.04 12.57 -50.65
C GLY A 258 12.48 11.40 -51.48
N LEU A 259 12.17 10.26 -50.84
CA LEU A 259 11.58 9.09 -51.48
C LEU A 259 10.05 9.17 -51.60
N GLN A 260 9.41 10.20 -51.02
CA GLN A 260 7.96 10.41 -51.09
C GLN A 260 7.43 10.44 -52.54
N LYS A 261 8.25 10.90 -53.49
CA LYS A 261 7.92 10.90 -54.93
C LYS A 261 7.60 9.49 -55.46
N TYR A 262 8.19 8.46 -54.87
CA TYR A 262 8.07 7.07 -55.31
C TYR A 262 7.16 6.24 -54.40
N ALA A 263 6.97 6.68 -53.15
CA ALA A 263 6.11 6.04 -52.15
C ALA A 263 5.44 7.13 -51.30
N PRO A 264 4.26 7.64 -51.71
CA PRO A 264 3.56 8.72 -51.02
C PRO A 264 3.24 8.41 -49.55
N GLU A 265 3.07 7.14 -49.20
CA GLU A 265 2.87 6.63 -47.84
C GLU A 265 4.02 6.95 -46.88
N ILE A 266 5.21 7.25 -47.40
CA ILE A 266 6.36 7.67 -46.59
C ILE A 266 6.07 8.97 -45.83
N SER A 267 5.19 9.82 -46.34
CA SER A 267 4.79 11.06 -45.68
C SER A 267 4.02 10.86 -44.36
N THR A 268 3.49 9.65 -44.12
CA THR A 268 2.78 9.31 -42.87
C THR A 268 3.64 8.50 -41.91
N LEU A 269 4.89 8.16 -42.27
CA LEU A 269 5.83 7.46 -41.39
C LEU A 269 6.29 8.40 -40.27
N GLU A 270 5.92 8.03 -39.05
CA GLU A 270 6.34 8.69 -37.83
C GLU A 270 7.25 7.75 -37.03
N PHE A 271 8.57 7.90 -37.19
CA PHE A 271 9.53 7.15 -36.38
C PHE A 271 9.48 7.59 -34.91
N GLY A 272 9.55 6.63 -33.99
CA GLY A 272 9.69 6.91 -32.56
C GLY A 272 8.42 7.35 -31.83
N ARG A 273 7.25 7.34 -32.48
CA ARG A 273 5.97 7.67 -31.82
C ARG A 273 5.17 6.43 -31.46
N SER A 274 4.60 6.42 -30.25
CA SER A 274 3.60 5.44 -29.83
C SER A 274 2.20 5.98 -30.15
N LYS A 275 1.49 5.35 -31.08
CA LYS A 275 0.06 5.56 -31.31
C LYS A 275 -0.69 4.31 -30.84
N GLN A 276 -1.94 4.49 -30.44
CA GLN A 276 -2.82 3.37 -30.13
C GLN A 276 -2.97 2.54 -31.40
N ASP A 277 -2.73 1.24 -31.30
CA ASP A 277 -2.92 0.34 -32.43
C ASP A 277 -4.41 0.35 -32.80
N VAL A 278 -4.71 0.81 -34.01
CA VAL A 278 -6.07 0.83 -34.52
C VAL A 278 -6.26 -0.47 -35.26
N VAL A 279 -6.80 -1.46 -34.55
CA VAL A 279 -7.18 -2.74 -35.16
C VAL A 279 -8.24 -2.44 -36.23
N PRO A 280 -7.99 -2.78 -37.52
CA PRO A 280 -8.96 -2.56 -38.57
C PRO A 280 -10.28 -3.25 -38.25
N VAL A 281 -11.41 -2.63 -38.60
CA VAL A 281 -12.76 -3.16 -38.31
C VAL A 281 -12.95 -4.58 -38.85
N THR A 282 -12.23 -4.95 -39.91
CA THR A 282 -12.21 -6.29 -40.52
C THR A 282 -11.55 -7.37 -39.66
N ARG A 283 -10.77 -6.99 -38.64
CA ARG A 283 -10.07 -7.87 -37.68
C ARG A 283 -10.78 -7.95 -36.33
N LEU A 284 -11.75 -7.07 -36.08
CA LEU A 284 -12.67 -7.17 -34.95
C LEU A 284 -13.79 -8.13 -35.35
N SER A 285 -13.54 -9.44 -35.22
CA SER A 285 -14.59 -10.44 -35.39
C SER A 285 -15.72 -10.18 -34.40
N ARG A 286 -16.96 -10.10 -34.91
CA ARG A 286 -18.18 -10.13 -34.08
C ARG A 286 -18.34 -11.49 -33.40
#